data_AF-A0A356FZ11-F1
#
_entry.id   AF-A0A356FZ11-F1
#
_cell.length_a   1.000
_cell.length_b   1.000
_cell.length_c   1.000
_cell.angle_alpha   90.00
_cell.angle_beta   90.00
_cell.angle_gamma   90.00
#
_symmetry.space_group_name_H-M   'P 1'
#
loop_
_entity.id
_entity.type
_entity.pdbx_description
1 polymer ?
#
loop_
_entity_poly.entity_id
_entity_poly.type
_entity_poly.pdbx_seq_one_letter_code
_entity_poly.pdbx_strand_id
1 'polypeptide(L)' 'MLDPRPDSETLIEEILKRKTDKTAALKILDLGTGSGCLALSLLSEYLNASATGADSSEKALQI' A
#
# COMPACT_ATOMS: atom_id res chain seq x y z
N MET A 1 14.89 0.76 3.58
CA MET A 1 14.78 -0.22 4.67
C MET A 1 13.36 -0.12 5.19
N LEU A 2 12.55 -1.18 5.04
CA LEU A 2 11.23 -1.24 5.67
C LEU A 2 11.49 -1.34 7.18
N ASP A 3 11.14 -0.30 7.93
CA ASP A 3 11.11 -0.40 9.39
C ASP A 3 9.69 -0.83 9.76
N PRO A 4 9.45 -2.11 10.11
CA PRO A 4 8.11 -2.61 10.43
C PRO A 4 7.61 -1.89 11.67
N ARG A 5 6.77 -0.87 11.46
CA ARG A 5 6.08 -0.16 12.52
C ARG A 5 4.73 -0.84 12.77
N PRO A 6 4.37 -1.12 14.04
CA PRO A 6 3.14 -1.84 14.40
C PRO A 6 1.87 -1.23 13.77
N ASP A 7 1.87 0.09 13.56
CA ASP A 7 0.75 0.83 13.00
C ASP A 7 0.50 0.50 11.52
N SER A 8 1.56 0.27 10.73
CA SER A 8 1.46 -0.06 9.30
C SER A 8 0.96 -1.48 9.09
N GLU A 9 1.41 -2.43 9.92
CA GLU A 9 0.96 -3.83 9.85
C GLU A 9 -0.51 -3.97 10.27
N THR A 10 -0.90 -3.31 11.36
CA THR A 10 -2.29 -3.28 11.83
C THR A 10 -3.24 -2.76 10.74
N LEU A 11 -2.83 -1.72 9.99
CA LEU A 11 -3.63 -1.18 8.89
C LEU A 11 -3.82 -2.19 7.75
N ILE A 12 -2.75 -2.88 7.34
CA ILE A 12 -2.82 -3.90 6.30
C ILE A 12 -3.71 -5.06 6.74
N GLU A 13 -3.54 -5.56 7.96
CA GLU A 13 -4.36 -6.65 8.50
C GLU A 13 -5.86 -6.30 8.51
N GLU A 14 -6.22 -5.09 8.93
CA GLU A 14 -7.62 -4.66 8.94
C GLU A 14 -8.21 -4.56 7.52
N ILE A 15 -7.42 -4.14 6.54
CA ILE A 15 -7.84 -4.13 5.13
C ILE A 15 -8.07 -5.57 4.66
N LEU A 16 -7.15 -6.49 4.96
CA LEU A 16 -7.25 -7.89 4.57
C LEU A 16 -8.46 -8.59 5.19
N LYS A 17 -8.82 -8.26 6.44
CA LYS A 17 -10.03 -8.77 7.10
C LYS A 17 -11.31 -8.26 6.44
N ARG A 18 -11.32 -7.00 5.98
CA ARG A 18 -12.50 -6.36 5.37
C ARG A 18 -12.66 -6.68 3.88
N LYS A 19 -11.57 -6.94 3.18
CA LYS A 19 -11.51 -7.22 1.76
C LYS A 19 -10.87 -8.59 1.54
N THR A 20 -11.69 -9.62 1.71
CA THR A 20 -11.26 -11.02 1.66
C THR A 20 -11.06 -11.54 0.23
N ASP A 21 -11.71 -10.92 -0.76
CA ASP A 21 -11.53 -11.27 -2.17
C ASP A 21 -10.19 -10.74 -2.69
N LYS A 22 -9.21 -11.64 -2.77
CA LYS A 22 -7.86 -11.37 -3.28
C LYS A 22 -7.84 -11.11 -4.80
N THR A 23 -8.91 -11.43 -5.52
CA THR A 23 -9.04 -11.18 -6.96
C THR A 23 -9.73 -9.85 -7.27
N ALA A 24 -10.17 -9.12 -6.24
CA ALA A 24 -10.82 -7.82 -6.40
C ALA A 24 -9.89 -6.83 -7.13
N ALA A 25 -10.45 -6.13 -8.13
CA ALA A 25 -9.74 -5.08 -8.86
C ALA A 25 -9.74 -3.77 -8.06
N LEU A 26 -8.98 -3.72 -6.97
CA LEU A 26 -8.89 -2.55 -6.10
C LEU A 26 -8.09 -1.42 -6.76
N LYS A 27 -8.52 -0.19 -6.52
CA LYS A 27 -7.77 1.03 -6.88
C LYS A 27 -7.35 1.71 -5.60
N ILE A 28 -6.05 1.68 -5.32
CA ILE A 28 -5.46 2.13 -4.06
C ILE A 28 -4.76 3.48 -4.32
N LEU A 29 -5.01 4.47 -3.47
CA LEU A 29 -4.32 5.75 -3.51
C LEU A 29 -3.50 5.89 -2.22
N ASP A 30 -2.18 6.02 -2.36
CA ASP A 30 -1.25 6.18 -1.26
C ASP A 30 -0.75 7.62 -1.21
N LEU A 31 -1.18 8.37 -0.19
CA LEU A 31 -0.88 9.79 0.00
C LEU A 31 0.23 9.94 1.04
N GLY A 32 1.36 10.53 0.63
CA GLY A 32 2.60 10.48 1.41
C GLY A 32 3.31 9.13 1.23
N THR A 33 3.34 8.62 -0.01
CA THR A 33 3.77 7.26 -0.30
C THR A 33 5.19 6.96 0.20
N GLY A 34 6.08 7.95 0.27
CA GLY A 34 7.44 7.80 0.78
C GLY A 34 8.22 6.73 0.00
N SER A 35 8.34 5.53 0.57
CA SER A 35 8.94 4.36 -0.08
C SER A 35 7.95 3.49 -0.87
N GLY A 36 6.66 3.78 -0.83
CA GLY A 36 5.58 3.00 -1.43
C GLY A 36 5.24 1.71 -0.69
N CYS A 37 5.74 1.51 0.54
CA CYS A 37 5.61 0.22 1.21
C CYS A 37 4.17 -0.25 1.40
N LEU A 38 3.25 0.64 1.80
CA LEU A 38 1.85 0.27 2.07
C LEU A 38 1.11 -0.13 0.79
N ALA A 39 1.25 0.67 -0.27
CA ALA A 39 0.68 0.35 -1.57
C ALA A 39 1.22 -0.98 -2.11
N LEU A 40 2.53 -1.18 -2.05
CA LEU A 40 3.18 -2.41 -2.54
C LEU A 40 2.75 -3.65 -1.75
N SER A 41 2.64 -3.55 -0.42
CA SER A 41 2.15 -4.64 0.42
C SER A 41 0.70 -5.03 0.09
N LEU A 42 -0.16 -4.06 -0.24
CA LEU A 42 -1.51 -4.38 -0.69
C LEU A 42 -1.53 -4.96 -2.11
N LEU A 43 -0.72 -4.44 -3.02
CA LEU A 43 -0.60 -5.00 -4.38
C LEU A 43 -0.09 -6.44 -4.39
N SER A 44 0.79 -6.83 -3.46
CA SER A 44 1.23 -8.22 -3.34
C SER A 44 0.13 -9.17 -2.87
N GLU A 45 -0.87 -8.64 -2.15
CA GLU A 45 -1.98 -9.42 -1.63
C GLU A 45 -3.16 -9.50 -2.60
N TYR A 46 -3.40 -8.46 -3.42
CA TYR A 46 -4.53 -8.39 -4.34
C TYR A 46 -4.08 -8.48 -5.81
N LEU A 47 -4.37 -9.61 -6.45
CA LEU A 47 -3.84 -9.97 -7.77
C LEU A 47 -4.20 -8.97 -8.88
N ASN A 48 -5.40 -8.38 -8.81
CA ASN A 48 -5.91 -7.46 -9.82
C ASN A 48 -5.91 -6.00 -9.34
N ALA A 49 -5.26 -5.72 -8.21
CA ALA A 49 -5.22 -4.36 -7.70
C ALA A 49 -4.24 -3.48 -8.48
N SER A 50 -4.50 -2.18 -8.42
CA SER A 50 -3.64 -1.12 -8.94
C SER A 50 -3.48 -0.06 -7.87
N ALA A 51 -2.30 0.56 -7.80
CA ALA A 51 -2.02 1.61 -6.84
C ALA A 51 -1.46 2.85 -7.53
N THR A 52 -1.77 4.00 -6.97
CA THR A 52 -1.20 5.30 -7.34
C THR A 52 -0.60 5.91 -6.09
N GLY A 53 0.69 6.24 -6.13
CA GLY A 53 1.38 6.94 -5.05
C GLY A 53 1.47 8.44 -5.35
N ALA A 54 1.27 9.27 -4.34
CA ALA A 54 1.57 10.69 -4.39
C ALA A 54 2.37 11.08 -3.15
N ASP A 55 3.44 11.86 -3.32
CA ASP A 55 4.20 12.43 -2.22
C ASP A 55 4.56 13.88 -2.53
N SER A 56 4.66 14.69 -1.49
CA SER A 56 5.16 16.07 -1.58
C SER A 56 6.68 16.14 -1.75
N SER A 57 7.39 15.06 -1.40
CA SER A 57 8.84 14.93 -1.53
C SER A 57 9.20 14.41 -2.92
N GLU A 58 9.84 15.24 -3.74
CA GLU A 58 10.37 14.81 -5.04
C GLU A 58 11.32 13.62 -4.92
N LYS A 59 12.06 13.52 -3.81
CA LYS A 59 12.96 12.39 -3.55
C LYS A 59 12.21 11.06 -3.40
N ALA A 60 10.99 11.08 -2.87
CA ALA A 60 10.14 9.90 -2.75
C ALA A 60 9.60 9.43 -4.11
N LEU A 61 9.38 10.38 -5.04
CA LEU A 61 8.89 10.11 -6.39
C LEU A 61 9.98 9.73 -7.40
N GLN A 62 11.26 9.89 -7.05
CA GLN A 62 12.42 9.56 -7.88
C GLN A 62 12.91 8.11 -7.71
N ILE A 63 12.23 7.30 -6.87
CA ILE A 63 12.55 5.90 -6.61
C ILE A 63 12.07 5.01 -7.76
#